data_AF-A0A849A3T2-F1
#
_entry.id   AF-A0A849A3T2-F1
#
_cell.length_a   1.000
_cell.length_b   1.000
_cell.length_c   1.000
_cell.angle_alpha   90.00
_cell.angle_beta   90.00
_cell.angle_gamma   90.00
#
_symmetry.space_group_name_H-M   'P 1'
#
loop_
_entity.id
_entity.type
_entity.pdbx_description
1 polymer ?
#
loop_
_entity_poly.entity_id
_entity_poly.type
_entity_poly.pdbx_seq_one_letter_code
_entity_poly.pdbx_strand_id
1 'polypeptide(L)'
;MPHLGLPDQVTTCLFDLDGVLTDTASVHKAAWKQTFDEFLRGRDGDGFAPFTDDDYTAYVDGKPRQDGVRDFLASRGISLPDGTADDRPDAPTVWGLGNLKNEALVATIDRDGVTVYPGSRRYLEAAQQAGLGRIVVSSSANTGRVLQVTGLAAYVQGRIDGVTLADQHIAGKPAPDSFLAGAKLAGQPPSACAVFEDAISGVQAGRAAGCYVVGVNRVSPEHGEQLAAGGADVVVDDLADLLAPHRATTDQPTTDQATTGQAPTERPKADRAPAAQPTEPHPGKEQR
;
A
#
# COMPACT_ATOMS: atom_id res chain seq x y z
N MET A 1 18.65 -0.33 -18.91
CA MET A 1 17.71 0.29 -17.95
C MET A 1 17.04 -0.83 -17.18
N PRO A 2 16.95 -0.77 -15.84
CA PRO A 2 16.17 -1.73 -15.07
C PRO A 2 14.71 -1.71 -15.54
N HIS A 3 14.09 -2.88 -15.68
CA HIS A 3 12.65 -3.00 -15.93
C HIS A 3 11.91 -2.56 -14.67
N LEU A 4 10.96 -1.63 -14.79
CA LEU A 4 10.27 -1.04 -13.63
C LEU A 4 9.01 -1.80 -13.20
N GLY A 5 8.66 -2.88 -13.89
CA GLY A 5 7.45 -3.66 -13.56
C GLY A 5 6.15 -2.90 -13.85
N LEU A 6 6.20 -1.86 -14.69
CA LEU A 6 5.05 -1.04 -15.06
C LEU A 6 4.70 -1.23 -16.54
N PRO A 7 3.44 -1.01 -16.93
CA PRO A 7 3.06 -0.95 -18.34
C PRO A 7 3.83 0.12 -19.12
N ASP A 8 4.11 -0.13 -20.40
CA ASP A 8 4.92 0.74 -21.27
C ASP A 8 4.40 2.16 -21.40
N GLN A 9 3.08 2.37 -21.28
CA GLN A 9 2.47 3.69 -21.35
C GLN A 9 2.73 4.56 -20.11
N VAL A 10 3.22 3.99 -19.00
CA VAL A 10 3.47 4.75 -17.77
C VAL A 10 4.73 5.58 -17.92
N THR A 11 4.58 6.89 -17.75
CA THR A 11 5.69 7.85 -17.79
C THR A 11 5.84 8.64 -16.49
N THR A 12 4.91 8.49 -15.54
CA THR A 12 4.96 9.18 -14.24
C THR A 12 4.55 8.24 -13.10
N CYS A 13 5.30 8.30 -12.01
CA CYS A 13 5.01 7.63 -10.75
C CYS A 13 4.48 8.64 -9.73
N LEU A 14 3.31 8.36 -9.18
CA LEU A 14 2.65 9.09 -8.10
C LEU A 14 2.77 8.22 -6.84
N PHE A 15 3.71 8.55 -5.97
CA PHE A 15 3.96 7.78 -4.75
C PHE A 15 3.19 8.38 -3.58
N ASP A 16 2.46 7.57 -2.82
CA ASP A 16 2.22 7.94 -1.43
C ASP A 16 3.54 7.94 -0.64
N LEU A 17 3.50 8.53 0.55
CA LEU A 17 4.65 8.64 1.42
C LEU A 17 4.60 7.58 2.52
N ASP A 18 3.50 7.55 3.26
CA ASP A 18 3.32 6.76 4.45
C ASP A 18 3.14 5.29 4.05
N GLY A 19 3.93 4.36 4.61
CA GLY A 19 3.87 2.94 4.25
C GLY A 19 4.42 2.58 2.86
N VAL A 20 4.53 3.54 1.94
CA VAL A 20 5.10 3.34 0.61
C VAL A 20 6.58 3.67 0.57
N LEU A 21 6.97 4.94 0.79
CA LEU A 21 8.36 5.39 0.74
C LEU A 21 9.02 5.30 2.12
N THR A 22 8.25 5.54 3.18
CA THR A 22 8.75 5.64 4.56
C THR A 22 7.84 4.93 5.55
N ASP A 23 8.41 4.43 6.65
CA ASP A 23 7.67 3.90 7.80
C ASP A 23 7.17 5.03 8.72
N THR A 24 6.60 6.07 8.12
CA THR A 24 5.94 7.15 8.87
C THR A 24 4.59 6.72 9.42
N ALA A 25 3.97 5.67 8.86
CA ALA A 25 2.74 5.08 9.38
C ALA A 25 2.89 4.68 10.87
N SER A 26 4.01 4.05 11.25
CA SER A 26 4.29 3.70 12.65
C SER A 26 4.38 4.93 13.56
N VAL A 27 5.02 6.00 13.08
CA VAL A 27 5.13 7.27 13.82
C VAL A 27 3.76 7.96 13.95
N HIS A 28 2.94 7.92 12.90
CA HIS A 28 1.57 8.41 12.91
C HIS A 28 0.69 7.63 13.89
N LYS A 29 0.73 6.29 13.86
CA LYS A 29 0.00 5.41 14.77
C LYS A 29 0.33 5.72 16.23
N ALA A 30 1.61 5.84 16.56
CA ALA A 30 2.04 6.20 17.91
C ALA A 30 1.50 7.57 18.37
N ALA A 31 1.62 8.59 17.51
CA ALA A 31 1.13 9.93 17.83
C ALA A 31 -0.41 9.99 17.96
N TRP A 32 -1.14 9.26 17.11
CA TRP A 32 -2.60 9.13 17.24
C TRP A 32 -3.00 8.41 18.52
N LYS A 33 -2.36 7.26 18.80
CA LYS A 33 -2.63 6.50 20.01
C LYS A 33 -2.42 7.33 21.26
N GLN A 34 -1.30 8.03 21.36
CA GLN A 34 -1.04 8.92 22.49
C GLN A 34 -2.14 9.96 22.64
N THR A 35 -2.49 10.63 21.55
CA THR A 35 -3.47 11.74 21.55
C THR A 35 -4.87 11.26 21.93
N PHE A 36 -5.36 10.18 21.31
CA PHE A 36 -6.69 9.65 21.59
C PHE A 36 -6.77 8.99 22.96
N ASP A 37 -5.77 8.22 23.38
CA ASP A 37 -5.78 7.60 24.71
C ASP A 37 -5.74 8.65 25.82
N GLU A 38 -5.01 9.76 25.64
CA GLU A 38 -5.01 10.87 26.59
C GLU A 38 -6.37 11.58 26.65
N PHE A 39 -6.96 11.89 25.49
CA PHE A 39 -8.30 12.48 25.41
C PHE A 39 -9.36 11.59 26.05
N LEU A 40 -9.40 10.30 25.69
CA LEU A 40 -10.38 9.34 26.19
C LEU A 40 -10.18 9.08 27.69
N ARG A 41 -8.95 8.99 28.19
CA ARG A 41 -8.68 8.87 29.63
C ARG A 41 -9.15 10.10 30.40
N GLY A 42 -8.94 11.30 29.86
CA GLY A 42 -9.44 12.53 30.48
C GLY A 42 -10.96 12.59 30.56
N ARG A 43 -11.66 11.98 29.61
CA ARG A 43 -13.13 11.96 29.54
C ARG A 43 -13.76 10.84 30.35
N ASP A 44 -13.25 9.62 30.19
CA ASP A 44 -13.87 8.37 30.64
C ASP A 44 -13.14 7.77 31.87
N GLY A 45 -12.03 8.35 32.31
CA GLY A 45 -11.23 7.90 33.45
C GLY A 45 -10.51 6.56 33.19
N ASP A 46 -10.29 5.78 34.25
CA ASP A 46 -9.54 4.51 34.19
C ASP A 46 -10.25 3.42 33.37
N GLY A 47 -11.53 3.60 33.04
CA GLY A 47 -12.33 2.67 32.24
C GLY A 47 -12.33 2.94 30.74
N PHE A 48 -11.50 3.87 30.25
CA PHE A 48 -11.50 4.24 28.84
C PHE A 48 -11.09 3.06 27.94
N ALA A 49 -11.75 2.94 26.79
CA ALA A 49 -11.39 1.93 25.79
C ALA A 49 -10.32 2.51 24.84
N PRO A 50 -9.09 1.95 24.80
CA PRO A 50 -7.97 2.54 24.08
C PRO A 50 -8.17 2.56 22.57
N PHE A 51 -7.40 3.42 21.90
CA PHE A 51 -7.21 3.41 20.45
C PHE A 51 -6.33 2.22 20.04
N THR A 52 -6.79 1.46 19.04
CA THR A 52 -6.15 0.23 18.54
C THR A 52 -5.64 0.38 17.11
N ASP A 53 -4.88 -0.61 16.63
CA ASP A 53 -4.45 -0.66 15.23
C ASP A 53 -5.62 -0.87 14.26
N ASP A 54 -6.67 -1.56 14.70
CA ASP A 54 -7.91 -1.72 13.93
C ASP A 54 -8.62 -0.38 13.78
N ASP A 55 -8.69 0.43 14.85
CA ASP A 55 -9.24 1.78 14.79
C ASP A 55 -8.45 2.67 13.81
N TYR A 56 -7.12 2.57 13.82
CA TYR A 56 -6.28 3.30 12.89
C TYR A 56 -6.63 2.96 11.43
N THR A 57 -6.66 1.67 11.11
CA THR A 57 -6.93 1.17 9.76
C THR A 57 -8.33 1.56 9.30
N ALA A 58 -9.33 1.46 10.17
CA ALA A 58 -10.72 1.73 9.83
C ALA A 58 -11.04 3.22 9.67
N TYR A 59 -10.49 4.07 10.55
CA TYR A 59 -10.98 5.44 10.69
C TYR A 59 -9.98 6.51 10.27
N VAL A 60 -8.68 6.24 10.32
CA VAL A 60 -7.65 7.29 10.24
C VAL A 60 -6.75 7.12 9.02
N ASP A 61 -6.44 5.89 8.63
CA ASP A 61 -5.39 5.60 7.66
C ASP A 61 -5.68 6.18 6.26
N GLY A 62 -4.67 6.80 5.67
CA GLY A 62 -4.75 7.49 4.37
C GLY A 62 -5.62 8.76 4.33
N LYS A 63 -6.31 9.14 5.42
CA LYS A 63 -7.24 10.29 5.44
C LYS A 63 -6.60 11.60 5.89
N PRO A 64 -7.18 12.75 5.52
CA PRO A 64 -6.85 14.03 6.15
C PRO A 64 -7.04 13.96 7.67
N ARG A 65 -6.19 14.69 8.40
CA ARG A 65 -6.09 14.60 9.86
C ARG A 65 -7.42 14.84 10.58
N GLN A 66 -8.13 15.88 10.18
CA GLN A 66 -9.38 16.31 10.79
C GLN A 66 -10.49 15.31 10.51
N ASP A 67 -10.51 14.71 9.32
CA ASP A 67 -11.46 13.64 8.97
C ASP A 67 -11.19 12.40 9.81
N GLY A 68 -9.93 12.03 10.00
CA GLY A 68 -9.56 10.93 10.91
C GLY A 68 -9.99 11.16 12.36
N VAL A 69 -9.89 12.39 12.87
CA VAL A 69 -10.43 12.76 14.20
C VAL A 69 -11.95 12.60 14.24
N ARG A 70 -12.67 13.16 13.25
CA ARG A 70 -14.13 13.09 13.20
C ARG A 70 -14.63 11.65 13.16
N ASP A 71 -14.07 10.85 12.26
CA ASP A 71 -14.51 9.47 12.02
C ASP A 71 -14.23 8.58 13.24
N PHE A 72 -13.05 8.70 13.87
CA PHE A 72 -12.74 7.93 15.07
C PHE A 72 -13.62 8.34 16.26
N LEU A 73 -13.80 9.64 16.51
CA LEU A 73 -14.65 10.08 17.61
C LEU A 73 -16.11 9.67 17.40
N ALA A 74 -16.61 9.77 16.16
CA ALA A 74 -17.94 9.31 15.81
C ALA A 74 -18.13 7.80 16.03
N SER A 75 -17.10 6.97 15.77
CA SER A 75 -17.15 5.52 16.04
C SER A 75 -17.32 5.21 17.54
N ARG A 76 -16.91 6.13 18.41
CA ARG A 76 -17.10 6.05 19.87
C ARG A 76 -18.33 6.84 20.38
N GLY A 77 -19.18 7.34 19.47
CA GLY A 77 -20.36 8.14 19.82
C GLY A 77 -20.01 9.52 20.40
N ILE A 78 -18.82 10.03 20.08
CA ILE A 78 -18.29 11.31 20.54
C ILE A 78 -18.41 12.33 19.41
N SER A 79 -18.89 13.52 19.73
CA SER A 79 -18.92 14.66 18.82
C SER A 79 -18.24 15.85 19.49
N LEU A 80 -17.33 16.48 18.76
CA LEU A 80 -16.71 17.75 19.14
C LEU A 80 -17.10 18.83 18.15
N PRO A 81 -17.19 20.10 18.57
CA PRO A 81 -17.21 21.22 17.64
C PRO A 81 -16.01 21.16 16.71
N ASP A 82 -16.18 21.63 15.47
CA ASP A 82 -15.10 21.52 14.49
C ASP A 82 -13.88 22.34 14.91
N GLY A 83 -14.11 23.61 15.26
CA GLY A 83 -13.03 24.55 15.62
C GLY A 83 -12.41 25.21 14.40
N THR A 84 -11.19 25.73 14.56
CA THR A 84 -10.43 26.41 13.50
C THR A 84 -8.96 25.98 13.49
N ALA A 85 -8.25 26.25 12.39
CA ALA A 85 -6.82 25.94 12.29
C ALA A 85 -5.95 26.60 13.39
N ASP A 86 -6.40 27.73 13.95
CA ASP A 86 -5.72 28.48 15.01
C ASP A 86 -6.03 27.95 16.42
N ASP A 87 -6.88 26.92 16.54
CA ASP A 87 -7.22 26.34 17.84
C ASP A 87 -5.99 25.73 18.48
N ARG A 88 -5.83 26.00 19.78
CA ARG A 88 -4.73 25.45 20.57
C ARG A 88 -4.90 23.93 20.77
N PRO A 89 -3.81 23.18 20.98
CA PRO A 89 -3.85 21.74 21.26
C PRO A 89 -4.77 21.30 22.42
N ASP A 90 -5.04 22.20 23.38
CA ASP A 90 -5.92 21.97 24.52
C ASP A 90 -7.39 22.36 24.28
N ALA A 91 -7.71 22.88 23.09
CA ALA A 91 -9.08 23.22 22.73
C ALA A 91 -9.92 21.94 22.53
N PRO A 92 -11.16 21.88 23.08
CA PRO A 92 -12.04 20.72 22.94
C PRO A 92 -12.74 20.70 21.57
N THR A 93 -11.95 20.74 20.49
CA THR A 93 -12.41 20.79 19.10
C THR A 93 -11.70 19.72 18.25
N VAL A 94 -12.25 19.41 17.08
CA VAL A 94 -11.60 18.53 16.10
C VAL A 94 -10.22 19.06 15.72
N TRP A 95 -10.13 20.38 15.50
CA TRP A 95 -8.86 21.05 15.21
C TRP A 95 -7.87 21.04 16.38
N GLY A 96 -8.32 21.29 17.62
CA GLY A 96 -7.47 21.24 18.80
C GLY A 96 -6.81 19.86 18.98
N LEU A 97 -7.60 18.79 18.90
CA LEU A 97 -7.08 17.42 19.02
C LEU A 97 -6.14 17.04 17.85
N GLY A 98 -6.48 17.46 16.63
CA GLY A 98 -5.60 17.32 15.47
C GLY A 98 -4.28 18.08 15.63
N ASN A 99 -4.30 19.28 16.21
CA ASN A 99 -3.11 20.09 16.45
C ASN A 99 -2.22 19.45 17.53
N LEU A 100 -2.80 18.93 18.61
CA LEU A 100 -2.08 18.16 19.63
C LEU A 100 -1.33 16.97 19.03
N LYS A 101 -2.02 16.17 18.21
CA LYS A 101 -1.38 15.05 17.50
C LYS A 101 -0.25 15.50 16.60
N ASN A 102 -0.42 16.63 15.92
CA ASN A 102 0.58 17.14 14.99
C ASN A 102 1.86 17.60 15.69
N GLU A 103 1.74 18.26 16.84
CA GLU A 103 2.89 18.65 17.65
C GLU A 103 3.69 17.42 18.09
N ALA A 104 3.02 16.39 18.59
CA ALA A 104 3.65 15.13 18.98
C ALA A 104 4.35 14.42 17.80
N LEU A 105 3.70 14.41 16.63
CA LEU A 105 4.26 13.84 15.41
C LEU A 105 5.53 14.59 14.96
N VAL A 106 5.45 15.92 14.84
CA VAL A 106 6.58 16.75 14.38
C VAL A 106 7.76 16.63 15.34
N ALA A 107 7.51 16.67 16.65
CA ALA A 107 8.56 16.51 17.65
C ALA A 107 9.25 15.14 17.54
N THR A 108 8.51 14.09 17.22
CA THR A 108 9.07 12.74 17.02
C THR A 108 9.89 12.65 15.74
N ILE A 109 9.37 13.18 14.62
CA ILE A 109 10.11 13.23 13.35
C ILE A 109 11.43 14.01 13.48
N ASP A 110 11.40 15.16 14.16
CA ASP A 110 12.60 15.99 14.32
C ASP A 110 13.64 15.37 15.25
N ARG A 111 13.20 14.63 16.27
CA ARG A 111 14.08 13.98 17.25
C ARG A 111 14.67 12.67 16.74
N ASP A 112 13.82 11.80 16.19
CA ASP A 112 14.16 10.40 15.90
C ASP A 112 14.35 10.14 14.40
N GLY A 113 13.94 11.09 13.54
CA GLY A 113 13.90 10.90 12.10
C GLY A 113 12.78 9.96 11.66
N VAL A 114 12.92 9.43 10.45
CA VAL A 114 11.97 8.51 9.83
C VAL A 114 12.74 7.45 9.05
N THR A 115 12.35 6.19 9.19
CA THR A 115 12.92 5.09 8.43
C THR A 115 12.43 5.11 6.98
N VAL A 116 13.36 5.14 6.03
CA VAL A 116 13.06 4.95 4.59
C VAL A 116 13.07 3.46 4.29
N TYR A 117 12.09 2.98 3.53
CA TYR A 117 12.12 1.61 3.03
C TYR A 117 13.23 1.47 1.97
N PRO A 118 14.25 0.62 2.18
CA PRO A 118 15.39 0.53 1.27
C PRO A 118 14.98 0.13 -0.16
N GLY A 119 13.98 -0.75 -0.29
CA GLY A 119 13.43 -1.15 -1.57
C GLY A 119 12.71 -0.03 -2.31
N SER A 120 11.91 0.75 -1.59
CA SER A 120 11.24 1.94 -2.14
C SER A 120 12.23 3.00 -2.60
N ARG A 121 13.31 3.23 -1.84
CA ARG A 121 14.40 4.11 -2.30
C ARG A 121 15.03 3.61 -3.60
N ARG A 122 15.37 2.32 -3.68
CA ARG A 122 15.93 1.72 -4.91
C ARG A 122 14.99 1.88 -6.10
N TYR A 123 13.68 1.70 -5.88
CA TYR A 123 12.68 1.88 -6.92
C TYR A 123 12.60 3.35 -7.38
N LEU A 124 12.58 4.30 -6.44
CA LEU A 124 12.57 5.73 -6.74
C LEU A 124 13.82 6.17 -7.53
N GLU A 125 14.99 5.63 -7.18
CA GLU A 125 16.25 5.81 -7.91
C GLU A 125 16.18 5.20 -9.33
N ALA A 126 15.62 4.01 -9.49
CA ALA A 126 15.43 3.37 -10.79
C ALA A 126 14.46 4.15 -11.68
N ALA A 127 13.34 4.62 -11.13
CA ALA A 127 12.39 5.49 -11.83
C ALA A 127 13.04 6.80 -12.28
N GLN A 128 13.95 7.36 -11.45
CA GLN A 128 14.74 8.52 -11.83
C GLN A 128 15.68 8.24 -13.01
N GLN A 129 16.41 7.13 -12.96
CA GLN A 129 17.34 6.74 -14.03
C GLN A 129 16.62 6.46 -15.36
N ALA A 130 15.40 5.94 -15.30
CA ALA A 130 14.55 5.70 -16.46
C ALA A 130 13.85 6.97 -16.99
N GLY A 131 13.97 8.10 -16.29
CA GLY A 131 13.41 9.39 -16.72
C GLY A 131 11.91 9.56 -16.45
N LEU A 132 11.29 8.70 -15.65
CA LEU A 132 9.86 8.81 -15.32
C LEU A 132 9.61 10.01 -14.39
N GLY A 133 8.47 10.69 -14.54
CA GLY A 133 8.02 11.70 -13.57
C GLY A 133 7.89 11.12 -12.17
N ARG A 134 8.22 11.87 -11.11
CA ARG A 134 8.20 11.36 -9.71
C ARG A 134 7.57 12.40 -8.81
N ILE A 135 6.30 12.20 -8.48
CA ILE A 135 5.51 13.10 -7.63
C ILE A 135 5.11 12.34 -6.37
N VAL A 136 5.21 12.99 -5.22
CA VAL A 136 4.65 12.45 -3.97
C VAL A 136 3.23 12.99 -3.77
N VAL A 137 2.26 12.13 -3.50
CA VAL A 137 0.86 12.49 -3.26
C VAL A 137 0.45 11.91 -1.92
N SER A 138 0.27 12.76 -0.89
CA SER A 138 0.01 12.33 0.49
C SER A 138 -1.00 13.23 1.19
N SER A 139 -1.80 12.67 2.09
CA SER A 139 -2.75 13.42 2.93
C SER A 139 -2.05 14.19 4.07
N SER A 140 -0.76 13.97 4.30
CA SER A 140 -0.02 14.58 5.41
C SER A 140 0.42 16.01 5.10
N ALA A 141 0.13 16.95 6.00
CA ALA A 141 0.70 18.31 5.92
C ALA A 141 2.23 18.34 6.22
N ASN A 142 2.81 17.22 6.68
CA ASN A 142 4.23 17.12 7.04
C ASN A 142 5.08 16.45 5.95
N THR A 143 4.52 16.11 4.79
CA THR A 143 5.23 15.44 3.68
C THR A 143 6.53 16.14 3.31
N GLY A 144 6.50 17.47 3.18
CA GLY A 144 7.71 18.26 2.87
C GLY A 144 8.83 18.07 3.91
N ARG A 145 8.47 18.00 5.20
CA ARG A 145 9.43 17.80 6.30
C ARG A 145 10.03 16.39 6.26
N VAL A 146 9.20 15.38 6.10
CA VAL A 146 9.62 13.97 5.99
C VAL A 146 10.59 13.78 4.81
N LEU A 147 10.27 14.33 3.64
CA LEU A 147 11.15 14.25 2.47
C LEU A 147 12.52 14.89 2.71
N GLN A 148 12.60 15.96 3.50
CA GLN A 148 13.86 16.61 3.84
C GLN A 148 14.69 15.78 4.82
N VAL A 149 14.10 15.36 5.95
CA VAL A 149 14.86 14.61 6.98
C VAL A 149 15.31 13.24 6.51
N THR A 150 14.58 12.64 5.57
CA THR A 150 14.94 11.34 4.96
C THR A 150 15.90 11.46 3.77
N GLY A 151 16.13 12.68 3.26
CA GLY A 151 16.91 12.92 2.05
C GLY A 151 16.19 12.51 0.74
N LEU A 152 14.93 12.08 0.80
CA LEU A 152 14.15 11.68 -0.38
C LEU A 152 13.79 12.86 -1.28
N ALA A 153 13.81 14.10 -0.76
CA ALA A 153 13.54 15.30 -1.52
C ALA A 153 14.39 15.44 -2.80
N ALA A 154 15.61 14.88 -2.82
CA ALA A 154 16.50 14.93 -3.98
C ALA A 154 16.00 14.11 -5.18
N TYR A 155 15.09 13.16 -4.97
CA TYR A 155 14.59 12.25 -6.02
C TYR A 155 13.19 12.62 -6.54
N VAL A 156 12.50 13.53 -5.84
CA VAL A 156 11.11 13.91 -6.10
C VAL A 156 11.06 15.23 -6.84
N GLN A 157 10.24 15.32 -7.90
CA GLN A 157 10.11 16.53 -8.73
C GLN A 157 9.04 17.50 -8.23
N GLY A 158 8.07 16.99 -7.48
CA GLY A 158 6.97 17.78 -6.93
C GLY A 158 6.16 16.97 -5.93
N ARG A 159 5.24 17.64 -5.22
CA ARG A 159 4.34 16.98 -4.28
C ARG A 159 2.95 17.62 -4.28
N ILE A 160 1.95 16.79 -4.00
CA ILE A 160 0.60 17.19 -3.59
C ILE A 160 0.45 16.66 -2.17
N ASP A 161 0.59 17.54 -1.18
CA ASP A 161 0.56 17.19 0.25
C ASP A 161 -0.66 17.78 0.96
N GLY A 162 -0.83 17.47 2.25
CA GLY A 162 -1.97 17.96 3.03
C GLY A 162 -2.09 19.49 3.11
N VAL A 163 -0.98 20.22 2.95
CA VAL A 163 -1.00 21.69 2.82
C VAL A 163 -1.62 22.08 1.49
N THR A 164 -1.16 21.47 0.39
CA THR A 164 -1.68 21.70 -0.97
C THR A 164 -3.17 21.34 -1.06
N LEU A 165 -3.59 20.22 -0.45
CA LEU A 165 -4.97 19.79 -0.44
C LEU A 165 -5.87 20.84 0.23
N ALA A 166 -5.45 21.36 1.38
CA ALA A 166 -6.19 22.39 2.11
C ALA A 166 -6.24 23.70 1.33
N ASP A 167 -5.09 24.22 0.89
CA ASP A 167 -4.99 25.52 0.21
C ASP A 167 -5.80 25.56 -1.09
N GLN A 168 -5.81 24.44 -1.83
CA GLN A 168 -6.47 24.34 -3.13
C GLN A 168 -7.85 23.69 -3.06
N HIS A 169 -8.35 23.37 -1.86
CA HIS A 169 -9.66 22.73 -1.63
C HIS A 169 -9.83 21.42 -2.44
N ILE A 170 -8.77 20.62 -2.50
CA ILE A 170 -8.75 19.34 -3.20
C ILE A 170 -9.29 18.27 -2.24
N ALA A 171 -10.25 17.47 -2.71
CA ALA A 171 -10.80 16.38 -1.91
C ALA A 171 -9.72 15.31 -1.59
N GLY A 172 -9.71 14.83 -0.34
CA GLY A 172 -8.83 13.75 0.10
C GLY A 172 -9.27 12.37 -0.41
N LYS A 173 -8.38 11.38 -0.25
CA LYS A 173 -8.67 9.97 -0.53
C LYS A 173 -9.91 9.53 0.31
N PRO A 174 -10.86 8.75 -0.23
CA PRO A 174 -10.79 7.98 -1.48
C PRO A 174 -11.22 8.71 -2.75
N ALA A 175 -11.49 10.02 -2.70
CA ALA A 175 -11.73 10.78 -3.92
C ALA A 175 -10.46 10.83 -4.80
N PRO A 176 -10.59 10.82 -6.14
CA PRO A 176 -9.43 10.74 -7.04
C PRO A 176 -8.63 12.04 -7.14
N ASP A 177 -9.16 13.15 -6.62
CA ASP A 177 -8.71 14.52 -6.85
C ASP A 177 -7.22 14.74 -6.53
N SER A 178 -6.71 14.14 -5.46
CA SER A 178 -5.30 14.24 -5.07
C SER A 178 -4.35 13.64 -6.13
N PHE A 179 -4.69 12.48 -6.70
CA PHE A 179 -3.91 11.86 -7.77
C PHE A 179 -4.09 12.57 -9.11
N LEU A 180 -5.30 13.06 -9.41
CA LEU A 180 -5.54 13.91 -10.59
C LEU A 180 -4.70 15.19 -10.54
N ALA A 181 -4.58 15.81 -9.37
CA ALA A 181 -3.70 16.95 -9.14
C ALA A 181 -2.22 16.58 -9.32
N GLY A 182 -1.81 15.39 -8.85
CA GLY A 182 -0.44 14.88 -9.06
C GLY A 182 -0.11 14.66 -10.54
N ALA A 183 -1.00 14.04 -11.30
CA ALA A 183 -0.86 13.85 -12.75
C ALA A 183 -0.79 15.19 -13.49
N LYS A 184 -1.65 16.14 -13.11
CA LYS A 184 -1.64 17.52 -13.64
C LYS A 184 -0.32 18.23 -13.35
N LEU A 185 0.22 18.09 -12.13
CA LEU A 185 1.52 18.67 -11.75
C LEU A 185 2.66 18.11 -12.60
N ALA A 186 2.61 16.82 -12.95
CA ALA A 186 3.57 16.19 -13.85
C ALA A 186 3.33 16.50 -15.34
N GLY A 187 2.22 17.16 -15.69
CA GLY A 187 1.83 17.42 -17.08
C GLY A 187 1.45 16.16 -17.87
N GLN A 188 0.99 15.10 -17.17
CA GLN A 188 0.62 13.83 -17.79
C GLN A 188 -0.88 13.52 -17.60
N PRO A 189 -1.51 12.77 -18.52
CA PRO A 189 -2.83 12.21 -18.27
C PRO A 189 -2.76 11.10 -17.20
N PRO A 190 -3.84 10.86 -16.43
CA PRO A 190 -3.86 9.81 -15.41
C PRO A 190 -3.55 8.41 -15.97
N SER A 191 -3.94 8.11 -17.21
CA SER A 191 -3.66 6.85 -17.89
C SER A 191 -2.17 6.60 -18.17
N ALA A 192 -1.33 7.63 -18.08
CA ALA A 192 0.13 7.53 -18.17
C ALA A 192 0.82 7.56 -16.78
N CYS A 193 0.04 7.46 -15.70
CA CYS A 193 0.53 7.49 -14.33
C CYS A 193 0.36 6.12 -13.66
N ALA A 194 1.35 5.75 -12.84
CA ALA A 194 1.24 4.67 -11.85
C ALA A 194 1.15 5.27 -10.45
N VAL A 195 0.14 4.87 -9.68
CA VAL A 195 -0.04 5.18 -8.26
C VAL A 195 0.57 4.06 -7.42
N PHE A 196 1.33 4.43 -6.39
CA PHE A 196 1.90 3.49 -5.41
C PHE A 196 1.31 3.81 -4.05
N GLU A 197 0.61 2.85 -3.46
CA GLU A 197 -0.22 3.10 -2.28
C GLU A 197 -0.30 1.88 -1.37
N ASP A 198 -0.31 2.08 -0.05
CA ASP A 198 -0.49 1.02 0.94
C ASP A 198 -1.89 1.00 1.57
N ALA A 199 -2.68 2.08 1.52
CA ALA A 199 -4.03 2.13 2.09
C ALA A 199 -5.14 1.81 1.06
N ILE A 200 -6.20 1.12 1.52
CA ILE A 200 -7.38 0.80 0.70
C ILE A 200 -8.02 2.07 0.11
N SER A 201 -8.13 3.14 0.90
CA SER A 201 -8.71 4.41 0.47
C SER A 201 -7.90 5.06 -0.66
N GLY A 202 -6.57 4.98 -0.60
CA GLY A 202 -5.70 5.48 -1.66
C GLY A 202 -5.74 4.61 -2.91
N VAL A 203 -5.80 3.28 -2.76
CA VAL A 203 -5.94 2.35 -3.91
C VAL A 203 -7.22 2.67 -4.66
N GLN A 204 -8.33 2.85 -3.95
CA GLN A 204 -9.61 3.26 -4.52
C GLN A 204 -9.52 4.61 -5.22
N ALA A 205 -8.83 5.60 -4.63
CA ALA A 205 -8.61 6.91 -5.26
C ALA A 205 -7.78 6.80 -6.54
N GLY A 206 -6.70 6.03 -6.54
CA GLY A 206 -5.85 5.80 -7.72
C GLY A 206 -6.63 5.12 -8.85
N ARG A 207 -7.45 4.13 -8.50
CA ARG A 207 -8.33 3.44 -9.44
C ARG A 207 -9.38 4.37 -10.03
N ALA A 208 -10.04 5.17 -9.18
CA ALA A 208 -11.03 6.15 -9.60
C ALA A 208 -10.43 7.27 -10.48
N ALA A 209 -9.15 7.60 -10.30
CA ALA A 209 -8.43 8.55 -11.14
C ALA A 209 -8.10 8.00 -12.53
N GLY A 210 -8.21 6.68 -12.75
CA GLY A 210 -7.84 6.03 -14.01
C GLY A 210 -6.34 5.80 -14.17
N CYS A 211 -5.60 5.75 -13.06
CA CYS A 211 -4.19 5.38 -13.03
C CYS A 211 -4.01 3.85 -13.02
N TYR A 212 -2.82 3.38 -13.37
CA TYR A 212 -2.37 2.04 -12.98
C TYR A 212 -2.04 2.04 -11.49
N VAL A 213 -2.48 1.05 -10.71
CA VAL A 213 -2.34 1.06 -9.26
C VAL A 213 -1.47 -0.11 -8.77
N VAL A 214 -0.37 0.23 -8.11
CA VAL A 214 0.49 -0.68 -7.36
C VAL A 214 0.13 -0.59 -5.88
N GLY A 215 -0.48 -1.64 -5.35
CA GLY A 215 -0.68 -1.81 -3.91
C GLY A 215 0.61 -2.25 -3.23
N VAL A 216 1.00 -1.60 -2.13
CA VAL A 216 2.17 -1.94 -1.33
C VAL A 216 1.73 -2.52 -0.01
N ASN A 217 1.80 -3.83 0.14
CA ASN A 217 1.36 -4.50 1.34
C ASN A 217 2.44 -4.45 2.44
N ARG A 218 2.15 -3.76 3.54
CA ARG A 218 3.06 -3.64 4.71
C ARG A 218 2.52 -4.31 5.98
N VAL A 219 1.35 -4.93 5.91
CA VAL A 219 0.59 -5.31 7.12
C VAL A 219 0.45 -6.82 7.24
N SER A 220 -0.33 -7.45 6.36
CA SER A 220 -0.60 -8.89 6.41
C SER A 220 -1.04 -9.42 5.03
N PRO A 221 -1.05 -10.74 4.80
CA PRO A 221 -1.58 -11.30 3.56
C PRO A 221 -3.03 -10.87 3.27
N GLU A 222 -3.89 -10.84 4.28
CA GLU A 222 -5.30 -10.43 4.15
C GLU A 222 -5.42 -8.96 3.74
N HIS A 223 -4.53 -8.11 4.24
CA HIS A 223 -4.47 -6.71 3.81
C HIS A 223 -4.08 -6.61 2.33
N GLY A 224 -3.13 -7.42 1.86
CA GLY A 224 -2.81 -7.52 0.43
C GLY A 224 -4.01 -7.90 -0.43
N GLU A 225 -4.84 -8.84 0.04
CA GLU A 225 -6.10 -9.21 -0.64
C GLU A 225 -7.11 -8.04 -0.65
N GLN A 226 -7.17 -7.26 0.42
CA GLN A 226 -8.02 -6.06 0.50
C GLN A 226 -7.55 -4.96 -0.47
N LEU A 227 -6.24 -4.76 -0.64
CA LEU A 227 -5.71 -3.83 -1.65
C LEU A 227 -6.08 -4.28 -3.06
N ALA A 228 -5.94 -5.57 -3.37
CA ALA A 228 -6.36 -6.12 -4.65
C ALA A 228 -7.87 -5.91 -4.87
N ALA A 229 -8.70 -6.23 -3.88
CA ALA A 229 -10.15 -6.02 -3.93
C ALA A 229 -10.54 -4.54 -4.04
N GLY A 230 -9.73 -3.63 -3.48
CA GLY A 230 -9.88 -2.18 -3.57
C GLY A 230 -9.57 -1.61 -4.96
N GLY A 231 -8.96 -2.38 -5.85
CA GLY A 231 -8.69 -2.00 -7.24
C GLY A 231 -7.22 -1.88 -7.60
N ALA A 232 -6.29 -2.41 -6.80
CA ALA A 232 -4.88 -2.50 -7.19
C ALA A 232 -4.72 -3.45 -8.39
N ASP A 233 -3.97 -3.02 -9.42
CA ASP A 233 -3.66 -3.85 -10.59
C ASP A 233 -2.56 -4.87 -10.29
N VAL A 234 -1.67 -4.55 -9.35
CA VAL A 234 -0.66 -5.46 -8.78
C VAL A 234 -0.46 -5.14 -7.31
N VAL A 235 -0.17 -6.16 -6.50
CA VAL A 235 0.20 -6.00 -5.08
C VAL A 235 1.60 -6.56 -4.86
N VAL A 236 2.45 -5.80 -4.17
CA VAL A 236 3.82 -6.18 -3.81
C VAL A 236 4.06 -5.95 -2.32
N ASP A 237 4.94 -6.72 -1.70
CA ASP A 237 5.34 -6.48 -0.31
C ASP A 237 6.47 -5.45 -0.21
N ASP A 238 7.27 -5.32 -1.27
CA ASP A 238 8.30 -4.30 -1.41
C ASP A 238 8.41 -3.82 -2.87
N LEU A 239 8.60 -2.50 -3.07
CA LEU A 239 8.69 -1.93 -4.42
C LEU A 239 9.85 -2.48 -5.25
N ALA A 240 10.91 -3.01 -4.62
CA ALA A 240 12.00 -3.64 -5.34
C ALA A 240 11.60 -4.96 -6.02
N ASP A 241 10.48 -5.57 -5.65
CA ASP A 241 9.97 -6.78 -6.29
C ASP A 241 9.58 -6.52 -7.76
N LEU A 242 9.20 -5.27 -8.08
CA LEU A 242 8.93 -4.81 -9.44
C LEU A 242 10.20 -4.69 -10.31
N LEU A 243 11.38 -4.61 -9.68
CA LEU A 243 12.67 -4.47 -10.38
C LEU A 243 13.24 -5.82 -10.86
N ALA A 244 12.55 -6.94 -10.60
CA ALA A 244 13.05 -8.27 -10.91
C ALA A 244 13.34 -8.44 -12.42
N PRO A 245 14.43 -9.16 -12.78
CA PRO A 245 14.85 -9.32 -14.17
C PRO A 245 13.80 -10.11 -14.96
N HIS A 246 13.56 -9.64 -16.19
CA HIS A 246 12.71 -10.27 -17.19
C HIS A 246 12.86 -11.80 -17.16
N ARG A 247 11.80 -12.53 -16.78
CA ARG A 247 11.67 -13.91 -17.24
C ARG A 247 11.48 -13.80 -18.74
N ALA A 248 12.54 -14.06 -19.50
CA ALA A 248 12.42 -14.29 -20.93
C ALA A 248 11.35 -15.36 -21.10
N THR A 249 10.29 -15.03 -21.83
CA THR A 249 9.32 -16.01 -22.32
C THR A 249 10.14 -17.06 -23.05
N THR A 250 10.35 -18.23 -22.44
CA THR A 250 10.95 -19.35 -23.13
C THR A 250 10.02 -19.70 -24.26
N ASP A 251 10.45 -19.40 -25.49
CA ASP A 251 9.91 -19.99 -26.70
C ASP A 251 9.70 -21.49 -26.46
N GLN A 252 8.46 -21.92 -26.62
CA GLN A 252 8.18 -23.34 -26.78
C GLN A 252 8.97 -23.81 -28.01
N PRO A 253 9.74 -24.91 -27.91
CA PRO A 253 10.28 -25.51 -29.12
C PRO A 253 9.09 -26.03 -29.94
N THR A 254 8.88 -25.42 -31.11
CA THR A 254 8.05 -25.96 -32.17
C THR A 254 8.62 -27.32 -32.58
N THR A 255 8.04 -28.41 -32.07
CA THR A 255 8.22 -29.74 -32.66
C THR A 255 7.43 -29.81 -33.94
N ASP A 256 8.12 -29.60 -35.05
CA ASP A 256 7.69 -29.95 -36.39
C ASP A 256 7.76 -31.49 -36.52
N GLN A 257 6.62 -32.16 -36.64
CA GLN A 257 6.56 -33.59 -37.00
C GLN A 257 6.13 -33.74 -38.46
N ALA A 258 7.04 -34.23 -39.29
CA ALA A 258 6.74 -34.85 -40.57
C ALA A 258 7.52 -36.18 -40.70
N THR A 259 6.77 -37.29 -40.67
CA THR A 259 6.76 -38.44 -41.61
C THR A 259 8.14 -38.91 -42.14
N THR A 260 8.62 -40.16 -42.04
CA THR A 260 8.01 -41.48 -42.37
C THR A 260 9.08 -42.57 -42.19
N GLY A 261 8.71 -43.81 -41.86
CA GLY A 261 9.29 -45.00 -42.52
C GLY A 261 9.94 -46.10 -41.65
N GLN A 262 9.36 -47.30 -41.80
CA GLN A 262 9.93 -48.67 -41.70
C GLN A 262 9.83 -49.48 -40.39
N ALA A 263 9.06 -50.57 -40.52
CA ALA A 263 9.15 -51.88 -39.84
C ALA A 263 9.44 -52.94 -40.94
N PRO A 264 9.56 -54.27 -40.70
CA PRO A 264 9.43 -55.09 -39.46
C PRO A 264 10.65 -56.03 -39.28
N THR A 265 10.81 -56.89 -38.25
CA THR A 265 10.19 -58.20 -37.90
C THR A 265 11.08 -58.74 -36.75
N GLU A 266 10.64 -59.44 -35.71
CA GLU A 266 10.32 -60.89 -35.68
C GLU A 266 9.96 -61.32 -34.23
N ARG A 267 9.13 -62.35 -34.07
CA ARG A 267 8.77 -63.05 -32.82
C ARG A 267 9.30 -64.50 -32.88
N PRO A 268 9.49 -65.18 -31.74
CA PRO A 268 8.56 -66.29 -31.42
C PRO A 268 8.22 -66.42 -29.91
N LYS A 269 6.93 -66.71 -29.59
CA LYS A 269 6.36 -67.93 -28.92
C LYS A 269 7.08 -68.40 -27.64
N ALA A 270 6.47 -68.96 -26.60
CA ALA A 270 5.12 -69.15 -26.05
C ALA A 270 5.37 -70.08 -24.83
N ASP A 271 4.71 -69.91 -23.67
CA ASP A 271 4.02 -71.03 -22.99
C ASP A 271 3.37 -70.69 -21.65
N ARG A 272 2.11 -71.16 -21.56
CA ARG A 272 1.34 -71.76 -20.44
C ARG A 272 1.26 -71.09 -19.05
N ALA A 273 0.03 -70.71 -18.70
CA ALA A 273 -0.55 -70.68 -17.36
C ALA A 273 -0.84 -72.14 -16.86
N PRO A 274 -1.19 -72.43 -15.57
CA PRO A 274 -2.41 -71.88 -14.94
C PRO A 274 -2.42 -71.66 -13.40
N ALA A 275 -3.40 -70.84 -13.00
CA ALA A 275 -4.28 -70.92 -11.82
C ALA A 275 -3.71 -70.92 -10.37
N ALA A 276 -4.11 -69.91 -9.59
CA ALA A 276 -5.05 -70.04 -8.45
C ALA A 276 -5.33 -68.67 -7.78
N GLN A 277 -6.61 -68.31 -7.66
CA GLN A 277 -7.17 -67.41 -6.62
C GLN A 277 -7.84 -68.32 -5.55
N PRO A 278 -8.50 -67.84 -4.47
CA PRO A 278 -8.47 -66.54 -3.75
C PRO A 278 -8.32 -66.73 -2.21
N THR A 279 -7.98 -65.67 -1.46
CA THR A 279 -8.44 -65.51 -0.05
C THR A 279 -8.54 -64.02 0.35
N GLU A 280 -9.78 -63.56 0.53
CA GLU A 280 -10.19 -62.45 1.40
C GLU A 280 -10.53 -63.01 2.82
N PRO A 281 -10.98 -62.24 3.84
CA PRO A 281 -10.61 -60.89 4.32
C PRO A 281 -10.46 -60.79 5.89
N HIS A 282 -10.08 -59.60 6.38
CA HIS A 282 -10.51 -58.93 7.67
C HIS A 282 -9.96 -59.44 9.04
N PRO A 283 -10.14 -58.73 10.19
CA PRO A 283 -10.21 -57.28 10.50
C PRO A 283 -9.55 -56.85 11.86
N GLY A 284 -9.59 -55.54 12.19
CA GLY A 284 -9.66 -54.99 13.56
C GLY A 284 -8.32 -54.70 14.26
N LYS A 285 -8.14 -53.75 15.20
CA LYS A 285 -8.94 -52.82 16.02
C LYS A 285 -7.91 -51.79 16.59
N GLU A 286 -8.16 -50.48 16.65
CA GLU A 286 -8.90 -49.72 17.68
C GLU A 286 -8.19 -49.61 19.06
N GLN A 287 -8.39 -48.44 19.70
CA GLN A 287 -7.96 -47.94 21.03
C GLN A 287 -6.68 -47.08 21.00
N ARG A 288 -6.65 -45.85 21.53
CA ARG A 288 -7.50 -45.13 22.49
C ARG A 288 -7.27 -43.62 22.35
#